data_AF-A0A9P7ZAF2-F1
#
_entry.id   AF-A0A9P7ZAF2-F1
#
_cell.length_a   1.000
_cell.length_b   1.000
_cell.length_c   1.000
_cell.angle_alpha   90.00
_cell.angle_beta   90.00
_cell.angle_gamma   90.00
#
_symmetry.space_group_name_H-M   'P 1'
#
loop_
_entity.id
_entity.type
_entity.pdbx_description
1 polymer ?
#
loop_
_entity_poly.entity_id
_entity_poly.type
_entity_poly.pdbx_seq_one_letter_code
_entity_poly.pdbx_strand_id
1 'polypeptide(L)'
;MVCANTSLKLNFKLGGTNHTVKGESWGGALADTIIVCADVGHVPKDSDSGCPSISSVVATQDAENKSQFIAGLASMIEERVLAYNTNMKKLPQNMLFYRNEINESQYGMAYSDEVPLIKKGRKTTDWTRKITVIVVGKGYHPRFFPDQSRNLNHFSAEAADKERKKNIEEGLVIEHSTVYPTHLNFYLQSHNSPDGIVRSAYYVVIYDEFNYTLEQLQSIVSNHSPGHLYSRENGF
;
A
#
# COMPACT_ATOMS: atom_id res chain seq x y z
N MET A 1 -7.52 -25.81 -5.73
CA MET A 1 -6.92 -24.46 -5.59
C MET A 1 -7.50 -23.47 -6.61
N VAL A 2 -7.50 -23.79 -7.91
CA VAL A 2 -7.99 -22.86 -8.97
C VAL A 2 -9.45 -22.42 -8.79
N CYS A 3 -10.38 -23.35 -8.54
CA CYS A 3 -11.80 -23.00 -8.38
C CYS A 3 -12.06 -22.09 -7.17
N ALA A 4 -11.33 -22.28 -6.07
CA ALA A 4 -11.46 -21.45 -4.86
C ALA A 4 -11.05 -19.99 -5.14
N ASN A 5 -9.88 -19.77 -5.76
CA ASN A 5 -9.41 -18.42 -6.10
C ASN A 5 -10.31 -17.74 -7.14
N THR A 6 -10.89 -18.50 -8.07
CA THR A 6 -11.88 -17.98 -9.02
C THR A 6 -13.18 -17.58 -8.33
N SER A 7 -13.66 -18.37 -7.37
CA SER A 7 -14.85 -18.05 -6.58
C SER A 7 -14.65 -16.80 -5.73
N LEU A 8 -13.46 -16.58 -5.16
CA LEU A 8 -13.13 -15.34 -4.44
C LEU A 8 -13.29 -14.11 -5.34
N LYS A 9 -12.80 -14.17 -6.58
CA LYS A 9 -12.93 -13.09 -7.57
C LYS A 9 -14.39 -12.88 -8.00
N LEU A 10 -15.15 -13.97 -8.16
CA LEU A 10 -16.56 -13.91 -8.54
C LEU A 10 -17.40 -13.29 -7.42
N ASN A 11 -17.23 -13.75 -6.18
CA ASN A 11 -17.93 -13.22 -5.02
C ASN A 11 -17.69 -11.70 -4.87
N PHE A 12 -16.43 -11.26 -5.01
CA PHE A 12 -16.10 -9.83 -4.96
C PHE A 12 -16.78 -9.02 -6.08
N LYS A 13 -16.78 -9.54 -7.33
CA LYS A 13 -17.46 -8.88 -8.47
C LYS A 13 -18.97 -8.79 -8.28
N LEU A 14 -19.57 -9.72 -7.55
CA LEU A 14 -20.99 -9.73 -7.21
C LEU A 14 -21.32 -8.91 -5.95
N GLY A 15 -20.35 -8.17 -5.41
CA GLY A 15 -20.52 -7.34 -4.21
C GLY A 15 -20.46 -8.11 -2.88
N GLY A 16 -20.08 -9.39 -2.92
CA GLY A 16 -19.88 -10.21 -1.73
C GLY A 16 -18.55 -9.92 -1.02
N THR A 17 -18.51 -10.22 0.28
CA THR A 17 -17.31 -10.08 1.12
C THR A 17 -16.69 -11.46 1.34
N ASN A 18 -15.38 -11.61 1.04
CA ASN A 18 -14.66 -12.88 1.22
C ASN A 18 -14.13 -13.04 2.65
N HIS A 19 -13.54 -11.98 3.20
CA HIS A 19 -12.97 -11.97 4.54
C HIS A 19 -13.09 -10.57 5.16
N THR A 20 -13.02 -10.52 6.49
CA THR A 20 -13.07 -9.28 7.27
C THR A 20 -12.13 -9.43 8.46
N VAL A 21 -11.35 -8.38 8.73
CA VAL A 21 -10.52 -8.32 9.94
C VAL A 21 -11.41 -7.96 11.12
N LYS A 22 -11.45 -8.83 12.14
CA LYS A 22 -12.21 -8.60 13.37
C LYS A 22 -11.32 -7.88 14.40
N GLY A 23 -11.82 -6.81 15.03
CA GLY A 23 -11.13 -6.10 16.12
C GLY A 23 -11.78 -4.76 16.46
N GLU A 24 -11.74 -4.35 17.74
CA GLU A 24 -12.32 -3.09 18.24
C GLU A 24 -11.57 -1.85 17.74
N SER A 25 -10.28 -1.99 17.46
CA SER A 25 -9.47 -1.02 16.71
C SER A 25 -9.02 -1.68 15.43
N TRP A 26 -9.31 -1.10 14.27
CA TRP A 26 -8.87 -1.55 12.94
C TRP A 26 -7.34 -1.42 12.80
N GLY A 27 -6.58 -2.18 13.59
CA GLY A 27 -5.12 -2.07 13.70
C GLY A 27 -4.65 -0.69 14.13
N GLY A 28 -5.41 0.05 14.93
CA GLY A 28 -5.10 1.43 15.32
C GLY A 28 -5.64 2.50 14.35
N ALA A 29 -6.22 2.12 13.20
CA ALA A 29 -6.96 3.07 12.38
C ALA A 29 -8.25 3.46 13.10
N LEU A 30 -8.56 4.75 13.11
CA LEU A 30 -9.79 5.26 13.73
C LEU A 30 -11.03 4.71 13.00
N ALA A 31 -12.14 4.60 13.73
CA ALA A 31 -13.41 4.22 13.15
C ALA A 31 -13.78 5.13 11.95
N ASP A 32 -14.50 4.55 10.99
CA ASP A 32 -15.00 5.24 9.80
C ASP A 32 -13.89 5.84 8.91
N THR A 33 -12.71 5.24 8.92
CA THR A 33 -11.63 5.60 8.01
C THR A 33 -11.86 4.98 6.63
N ILE A 34 -11.87 5.80 5.58
CA ILE A 34 -11.80 5.32 4.20
C ILE A 34 -10.34 5.07 3.81
N ILE A 35 -10.06 3.91 3.24
CA ILE A 35 -8.74 3.57 2.68
C ILE A 35 -8.82 3.74 1.16
N VAL A 36 -7.94 4.57 0.62
CA VAL A 36 -7.83 4.83 -0.83
C VAL A 36 -6.44 4.43 -1.27
N CYS A 37 -6.35 3.65 -2.35
CA CYS A 37 -5.07 3.30 -2.97
C CYS A 37 -5.04 3.86 -4.39
N ALA A 38 -3.91 4.47 -4.76
CA ALA A 38 -3.70 5.09 -6.06
C ALA A 38 -2.38 4.62 -6.66
N ASP A 39 -2.42 4.32 -7.96
CA ASP A 39 -1.31 3.82 -8.73
C ASP A 39 -1.30 4.45 -10.13
N VAL A 40 -0.12 4.62 -10.72
CA VAL A 40 0.06 5.09 -12.10
C VAL A 40 0.89 4.06 -12.86
N GLY A 41 0.23 3.25 -13.68
CA GLY A 41 0.87 2.27 -14.55
C GLY A 41 1.48 2.93 -15.78
N HIS A 42 2.75 2.64 -16.03
CA HIS A 42 3.43 3.06 -17.25
C HIS A 42 3.27 2.05 -18.37
N VAL A 43 3.25 2.55 -19.61
CA VAL A 43 3.37 1.71 -20.80
C VAL A 43 4.84 1.27 -20.95
N PRO A 44 5.13 0.02 -21.33
CA PRO A 44 6.49 -0.47 -21.55
C PRO A 44 7.31 0.41 -22.50
N LYS A 45 8.64 0.48 -22.30
CA LYS A 45 9.56 1.36 -23.04
C LYS A 45 9.55 1.18 -24.57
N ASP A 46 9.00 0.08 -25.08
CA ASP A 46 8.91 -0.24 -26.51
C ASP A 46 7.55 0.12 -27.14
N SER A 47 6.71 0.90 -26.44
CA SER A 47 5.45 1.41 -27.01
C SER A 47 5.65 2.70 -27.80
N ASP A 48 4.88 2.87 -28.88
CA ASP A 48 4.83 4.09 -29.68
C ASP A 48 4.69 5.35 -28.82
N SER A 49 5.31 6.45 -29.27
CA SER A 49 5.39 7.74 -28.54
C SER A 49 4.04 8.39 -28.21
N GLY A 50 2.92 7.83 -28.66
CA GLY A 50 1.55 8.25 -28.35
C GLY A 50 0.81 7.36 -27.34
N CYS A 51 1.47 6.40 -26.68
CA CYS A 51 0.80 5.51 -25.73
C CYS A 51 0.62 6.18 -24.34
N PRO A 52 -0.62 6.39 -23.86
CA PRO A 52 -0.90 7.10 -22.61
C PRO A 52 -0.54 6.25 -21.37
N SER A 53 -0.05 6.88 -20.30
CA SER A 53 0.12 6.20 -19.01
C SER A 53 -1.25 6.00 -18.35
N ILE A 54 -1.55 4.78 -17.89
CA ILE A 54 -2.83 4.47 -17.24
C ILE A 54 -2.69 4.81 -15.75
N SER A 55 -3.25 5.94 -15.35
CA SER A 55 -3.45 6.23 -13.93
C SER A 55 -4.67 5.47 -13.43
N SER A 56 -4.48 4.56 -12.48
CA SER A 56 -5.58 3.89 -11.78
C SER A 56 -5.62 4.32 -10.32
N VAL A 57 -6.50 5.29 -10.04
CA VAL A 57 -7.32 5.18 -8.83
C VAL A 57 -8.49 4.32 -9.26
N VAL A 58 -8.96 3.37 -8.45
CA VAL A 58 -10.16 2.62 -8.85
C VAL A 58 -11.28 3.65 -9.16
N ALA A 59 -11.86 3.56 -10.37
CA ALA A 59 -12.56 4.52 -11.26
C ALA A 59 -11.70 5.26 -12.30
N THR A 60 -11.83 4.80 -13.54
CA THR A 60 -11.30 5.25 -14.83
C THR A 60 -11.73 6.66 -15.28
N GLN A 61 -10.79 7.51 -15.72
CA GLN A 61 -10.79 8.11 -17.08
C GLN A 61 -9.47 8.85 -17.41
N ASP A 62 -9.17 8.92 -18.72
CA ASP A 62 -7.89 9.25 -19.38
C ASP A 62 -7.18 10.55 -18.96
N ALA A 63 -5.84 10.52 -18.98
CA ALA A 63 -5.01 11.71 -19.13
C ALA A 63 -3.67 11.43 -19.84
N GLU A 64 -3.38 12.26 -20.83
CA GLU A 64 -2.14 12.30 -21.60
C GLU A 64 -0.95 12.81 -20.77
N ASN A 65 0.25 12.42 -21.22
CA ASN A 65 1.62 12.76 -20.78
C ASN A 65 2.32 11.73 -19.88
N LYS A 66 3.63 11.57 -20.13
CA LYS A 66 4.60 10.73 -19.39
C LYS A 66 4.87 11.26 -17.97
N SER A 67 3.87 11.79 -17.29
CA SER A 67 3.97 12.29 -15.92
C SER A 67 3.45 11.24 -14.96
N GLN A 68 4.19 10.97 -13.89
CA GLN A 68 3.73 10.14 -12.76
C GLN A 68 2.72 10.88 -11.87
N PHE A 69 1.97 11.80 -12.45
CA PHE A 69 0.99 12.64 -11.78
C PHE A 69 -0.40 12.09 -12.05
N ILE A 70 -1.21 11.98 -10.99
CA ILE A 70 -2.60 11.55 -11.13
C ILE A 70 -3.46 12.74 -11.54
N ALA A 71 -3.68 12.89 -12.84
CA ALA A 71 -4.64 13.85 -13.36
C ALA A 71 -6.06 13.51 -12.87
N GLY A 72 -6.85 14.53 -12.52
CA GLY A 72 -8.22 14.31 -12.04
C GLY A 72 -8.33 13.73 -10.62
N LEU A 73 -7.24 13.68 -9.84
CA LEU A 73 -7.26 13.07 -8.49
C LEU A 73 -8.36 13.66 -7.58
N ALA A 74 -8.62 14.96 -7.66
CA ALA A 74 -9.66 15.60 -6.85
C ALA A 74 -11.07 15.01 -7.12
N SER A 75 -11.46 14.84 -8.39
CA SER A 75 -12.76 14.26 -8.74
C SER A 75 -12.85 12.77 -8.40
N MET A 76 -11.73 12.04 -8.52
CA MET A 76 -11.67 10.62 -8.13
C MET A 76 -11.87 10.45 -6.62
N ILE A 77 -11.25 11.32 -5.81
CA ILE A 77 -11.43 11.33 -4.35
C ILE A 77 -12.88 11.65 -3.99
N GLU A 78 -13.47 12.66 -4.63
CA GLU A 78 -14.87 13.03 -4.44
C GLU A 78 -15.82 11.86 -4.73
N GLU A 79 -15.65 11.18 -5.87
CA GLU A 79 -16.45 10.01 -6.22
C GLU A 79 -16.36 8.91 -5.14
N ARG A 80 -15.16 8.66 -4.61
CA ARG A 80 -14.94 7.63 -3.57
C ARG A 80 -15.61 7.99 -2.25
N VAL A 81 -15.57 9.26 -1.85
CA VAL A 81 -16.27 9.74 -0.63
C VAL A 81 -17.79 9.62 -0.80
N LEU A 82 -18.32 10.00 -1.96
CA LEU A 82 -19.77 9.87 -2.27
C LEU A 82 -20.22 8.40 -2.33
N ALA A 83 -19.41 7.53 -2.92
CA ALA A 83 -19.68 6.08 -2.94
C ALA A 83 -19.70 5.49 -1.52
N TYR A 84 -18.76 5.90 -0.66
CA TYR A 84 -18.76 5.51 0.75
C TYR A 84 -20.06 5.93 1.44
N ASN A 85 -20.50 7.18 1.26
CA ASN A 85 -21.75 7.66 1.85
C ASN A 85 -22.98 6.89 1.34
N THR A 86 -23.00 6.55 0.05
CA THR A 86 -24.09 5.78 -0.56
C THR A 86 -24.23 4.40 0.07
N ASN A 87 -23.09 3.74 0.35
CA ASN A 87 -23.04 2.39 0.91
C ASN A 87 -23.23 2.36 2.43
N MET A 88 -22.55 3.25 3.16
CA MET A 88 -22.52 3.26 4.62
C MET A 88 -23.58 4.17 5.25
N LYS A 89 -24.31 4.95 4.43
CA LYS A 89 -25.27 5.98 4.87
C LYS A 89 -24.68 7.04 5.81
N LYS A 90 -23.35 7.20 5.78
CA LYS A 90 -22.59 8.20 6.52
C LYS A 90 -21.32 8.53 5.76
N LEU A 91 -20.85 9.78 5.87
CA LEU A 91 -19.54 10.17 5.36
C LEU A 91 -18.43 9.52 6.20
N PRO A 92 -17.27 9.19 5.59
CA PRO A 92 -16.12 8.72 6.36
C PRO A 92 -15.71 9.77 7.38
N GLN A 93 -15.04 9.38 8.47
CA GLN A 93 -14.52 10.32 9.47
C GLN A 93 -13.06 10.66 9.24
N ASN A 94 -12.35 9.92 8.38
CA ASN A 94 -10.90 9.88 8.28
C ASN A 94 -10.49 9.28 6.93
N MET A 95 -9.29 9.57 6.42
CA MET A 95 -8.75 8.93 5.21
C MET A 95 -7.29 8.54 5.33
N LEU A 96 -7.00 7.31 4.92
CA LEU A 96 -5.65 6.82 4.64
C LEU A 96 -5.49 6.67 3.13
N PHE A 97 -4.58 7.44 2.55
CA PHE A 97 -4.30 7.41 1.12
C PHE A 97 -2.94 6.75 0.88
N TYR A 98 -2.93 5.62 0.18
CA TYR A 98 -1.73 4.91 -0.23
C TYR A 98 -1.37 5.26 -1.67
N ARG A 99 -0.21 5.88 -1.88
CA ARG A 99 0.36 6.18 -3.19
C ARG A 99 1.42 5.13 -3.55
N ASN A 100 1.14 4.27 -4.52
CA ASN A 100 2.08 3.24 -5.00
C ASN A 100 2.96 3.77 -6.14
N GLU A 101 4.03 3.08 -6.54
CA GLU A 101 4.79 3.34 -7.79
C GLU A 101 5.33 4.78 -7.98
N ILE A 102 5.87 5.39 -6.92
CA ILE A 102 6.71 6.61 -7.05
C ILE A 102 8.05 6.42 -6.36
N ASN A 103 9.10 6.98 -6.94
CA ASN A 103 10.44 6.95 -6.37
C ASN A 103 10.65 8.08 -5.36
N GLU A 104 11.69 7.96 -4.54
CA GLU A 104 12.05 8.96 -3.52
C GLU A 104 12.19 10.39 -4.09
N SER A 105 12.78 10.51 -5.28
CA SER A 105 12.95 11.80 -5.98
C SER A 105 11.62 12.50 -6.32
N GLN A 106 10.48 11.82 -6.16
CA GLN A 106 9.15 12.30 -6.53
C GLN A 106 8.26 12.52 -5.32
N TYR A 107 8.74 12.25 -4.11
CA TYR A 107 7.99 12.53 -2.89
C TYR A 107 7.65 14.01 -2.76
N GLY A 108 8.58 14.89 -3.15
CA GLY A 108 8.34 16.34 -3.19
C GLY A 108 7.18 16.71 -4.13
N MET A 109 7.13 16.10 -5.32
CA MET A 109 6.05 16.30 -6.30
C MET A 109 4.72 15.75 -5.81
N ALA A 110 4.70 14.53 -5.26
CA ALA A 110 3.50 13.95 -4.67
C ALA A 110 2.96 14.83 -3.53
N TYR A 111 3.85 15.38 -2.70
CA TYR A 111 3.47 16.33 -1.66
C TYR A 111 2.93 17.64 -2.22
N SER A 112 3.63 18.29 -3.16
CA SER A 112 3.26 19.62 -3.65
C SER A 112 2.04 19.59 -4.56
N ASP A 113 1.85 18.52 -5.33
CA ASP A 113 0.89 18.50 -6.44
C ASP A 113 -0.32 17.61 -6.13
N GLU A 114 -0.12 16.43 -5.52
CA GLU A 114 -1.21 15.49 -5.24
C GLU A 114 -1.93 15.80 -3.92
N VAL A 115 -1.21 16.11 -2.83
CA VAL A 115 -1.84 16.38 -1.51
C VAL A 115 -2.87 17.52 -1.57
N PRO A 116 -2.62 18.66 -2.26
CA PRO A 116 -3.65 19.70 -2.42
C PRO A 116 -4.88 19.21 -3.19
N LEU A 117 -4.72 18.31 -4.16
CA LEU A 117 -5.83 17.73 -4.92
C LEU A 117 -6.66 16.76 -4.08
N ILE A 118 -6.01 15.92 -3.26
CA ILE A 118 -6.71 15.06 -2.29
C ILE A 118 -7.53 15.93 -1.33
N LYS A 119 -6.93 17.02 -0.81
CA LYS A 119 -7.62 18.02 0.02
C LYS A 119 -8.72 18.77 -0.73
N LYS A 120 -8.61 18.94 -2.04
CA LYS A 120 -9.63 19.60 -2.87
C LYS A 120 -10.83 18.68 -3.10
N GLY A 121 -10.61 17.39 -3.38
CA GLY A 121 -11.67 16.39 -3.49
C GLY A 121 -12.51 16.25 -2.21
N ARG A 122 -11.95 16.69 -1.08
CA ARG A 122 -12.65 16.81 0.19
C ARG A 122 -13.64 18.00 0.26
N LYS A 123 -13.39 19.10 -0.45
CA LYS A 123 -14.12 20.37 -0.28
C LYS A 123 -15.53 20.39 -0.89
N THR A 124 -15.86 19.50 -1.81
CA THR A 124 -17.19 19.48 -2.44
C THR A 124 -18.26 18.81 -1.57
N THR A 125 -17.89 18.23 -0.42
CA THR A 125 -18.79 17.41 0.43
C THR A 125 -18.93 17.91 1.88
N ASP A 126 -18.53 19.14 2.21
CA ASP A 126 -18.44 19.68 3.59
C ASP A 126 -17.64 18.80 4.57
N TRP A 127 -16.86 17.88 4.01
CA TRP A 127 -16.06 16.92 4.72
C TRP A 127 -14.79 17.63 5.20
N THR A 128 -14.54 17.71 6.51
CA THR A 128 -13.38 18.43 7.10
C THR A 128 -12.40 17.51 7.82
N ARG A 129 -12.42 16.24 7.44
CA ARG A 129 -11.75 15.17 8.16
C ARG A 129 -10.26 15.07 7.87
N LYS A 130 -9.58 14.35 8.76
CA LYS A 130 -8.13 14.16 8.75
C LYS A 130 -7.70 13.21 7.63
N ILE A 131 -6.55 13.50 7.04
CA ILE A 131 -5.93 12.76 5.94
C ILE A 131 -4.48 12.40 6.33
N THR A 132 -4.10 11.15 6.08
CA THR A 132 -2.69 10.71 6.04
C THR A 132 -2.39 10.17 4.64
N VAL A 133 -1.26 10.59 4.07
CA VAL A 133 -0.76 10.12 2.77
C VAL A 133 0.52 9.33 3.00
N ILE A 134 0.46 8.06 2.61
CA ILE A 134 1.52 7.07 2.77
C ILE A 134 1.98 6.67 1.37
N VAL A 135 3.25 6.87 1.08
CA VAL A 135 3.89 6.36 -0.13
C VAL A 135 4.35 4.94 0.11
N VAL A 136 4.04 4.05 -0.83
CA VAL A 136 4.47 2.65 -0.81
C VAL A 136 5.44 2.43 -1.96
N GLY A 137 6.70 2.23 -1.62
CA GLY A 137 7.75 1.87 -2.57
C GLY A 137 7.96 0.36 -2.60
N LYS A 138 7.85 -0.26 -3.78
CA LYS A 138 8.19 -1.68 -4.00
C LYS A 138 9.47 -1.87 -4.82
N GLY A 139 10.05 -0.78 -5.30
CA GLY A 139 11.22 -0.78 -6.17
C GLY A 139 12.47 -0.34 -5.44
N TYR A 140 13.49 -1.21 -5.48
CA TYR A 140 14.91 -0.85 -5.35
C TYR A 140 15.38 -0.42 -3.94
N HIS A 141 15.77 -1.38 -3.09
CA HIS A 141 17.20 -1.66 -2.78
C HIS A 141 17.49 -2.59 -1.58
N PRO A 142 16.73 -2.66 -0.48
CA PRO A 142 17.09 -3.59 0.60
C PRO A 142 16.38 -4.94 0.49
N ARG A 143 17.19 -5.99 0.59
CA ARG A 143 16.75 -7.38 0.85
C ARG A 143 17.26 -7.73 2.24
N PHE A 144 16.38 -8.30 3.05
CA PHE A 144 16.72 -8.67 4.41
C PHE A 144 16.94 -10.17 4.48
N PHE A 145 18.00 -10.57 5.16
CA PHE A 145 18.38 -11.97 5.35
C PHE A 145 18.46 -12.26 6.84
N PRO A 146 18.13 -13.50 7.27
CA PRO A 146 18.34 -13.92 8.65
C PRO A 146 19.81 -13.73 9.05
N ASP A 147 20.03 -13.35 10.31
CA ASP A 147 21.38 -13.24 10.86
C ASP A 147 22.10 -14.61 10.80
N GLN A 148 23.25 -14.63 10.13
CA GLN A 148 24.08 -15.82 9.93
C GLN A 148 24.96 -16.16 11.13
N SER A 149 24.91 -15.36 12.21
CA SER A 149 25.58 -15.65 13.49
C SER A 149 24.97 -16.87 14.22
N ARG A 150 23.82 -17.37 13.76
CA ARG A 150 23.26 -18.64 14.24
C ARG A 150 24.27 -19.76 14.02
N ASN A 151 24.51 -20.56 15.05
CA ASN A 151 25.49 -21.63 15.02
C ASN A 151 25.01 -22.75 14.07
N LEU A 152 25.37 -22.65 12.79
CA LEU A 152 25.00 -23.62 11.74
C LEU A 152 25.90 -24.87 11.74
N ASN A 153 26.78 -25.02 12.74
CA ASN A 153 27.79 -26.09 12.81
C ASN A 153 27.18 -27.49 12.92
N HIS A 154 25.87 -27.61 13.19
CA HIS A 154 25.13 -28.87 13.21
C HIS A 154 24.48 -29.24 11.87
N PHE A 155 24.58 -28.39 10.84
CA PHE A 155 24.00 -28.64 9.51
C PHE A 155 25.08 -29.11 8.52
N SER A 156 24.68 -29.95 7.55
CA SER A 156 25.53 -30.23 6.39
C SER A 156 25.78 -28.95 5.58
N ALA A 157 26.84 -28.91 4.77
CA ALA A 157 27.17 -27.74 3.95
C ALA A 157 25.99 -27.29 3.05
N GLU A 158 25.22 -28.25 2.51
CA GLU A 158 24.02 -28.01 1.70
C GLU A 158 22.85 -27.48 2.53
N ALA A 159 22.63 -28.01 3.74
CA ALA A 159 21.58 -27.54 4.64
C ALA A 159 21.87 -26.13 5.16
N ALA A 160 23.14 -25.82 5.45
CA ALA A 160 23.58 -24.48 5.82
C ALA A 160 23.41 -23.47 4.68
N ASP A 161 23.65 -23.86 3.41
CA ASP A 161 23.41 -23.00 2.25
C ASP A 161 21.92 -22.72 2.02
N LYS A 162 21.07 -23.75 2.19
CA LYS A 162 19.61 -23.59 2.13
C LYS A 162 19.09 -22.66 3.22
N GLU A 163 19.61 -22.78 4.44
CA GLU A 163 19.23 -21.93 5.57
C GLU A 163 19.65 -20.47 5.36
N ARG A 164 20.83 -20.23 4.78
CA ARG A 164 21.30 -18.87 4.42
C ARG A 164 20.46 -18.19 3.33
N LYS A 165 19.83 -18.99 2.46
CA LYS A 165 18.96 -18.51 1.37
C LYS A 165 17.50 -18.41 1.77
N LYS A 166 17.15 -18.81 3.00
CA LYS A 166 15.78 -18.72 3.50
C LYS A 166 15.37 -17.26 3.67
N ASN A 167 14.18 -16.91 3.18
CA ASN A 167 13.58 -15.61 3.46
C ASN A 167 13.27 -15.48 4.95
N ILE A 168 13.27 -14.24 5.44
CA ILE A 168 12.75 -13.95 6.77
C ILE A 168 11.24 -14.25 6.76
N GLU A 169 10.69 -14.68 7.90
CA GLU A 169 9.25 -14.90 8.05
C GLU A 169 8.47 -13.58 7.86
N GLU A 170 7.20 -13.68 7.50
CA GLU A 170 6.30 -12.53 7.40
C GLU A 170 6.14 -11.79 8.74
N GLY A 171 5.88 -10.48 8.66
CA GLY A 171 5.74 -9.60 9.81
C GLY A 171 7.02 -8.87 10.23
N LEU A 172 8.13 -9.06 9.51
CA LEU A 172 9.36 -8.28 9.73
C LEU A 172 9.12 -6.79 9.50
N VAL A 173 9.47 -5.98 10.51
CA VAL A 173 9.46 -4.51 10.46
C VAL A 173 10.86 -3.99 10.72
N ILE A 174 11.33 -3.01 9.93
CA ILE A 174 12.66 -2.41 10.07
C ILE A 174 12.55 -0.88 10.09
N GLU A 175 13.11 -0.29 11.14
CA GLU A 175 12.88 1.11 11.53
C GLU A 175 14.16 1.96 11.63
N HIS A 176 15.29 1.38 12.05
CA HIS A 176 16.35 2.17 12.70
C HIS A 176 17.69 2.28 11.95
N SER A 177 17.93 1.52 10.88
CA SER A 177 19.25 1.47 10.21
C SER A 177 19.27 1.93 8.74
N THR A 178 18.11 2.09 8.11
CA THR A 178 17.96 2.39 6.66
C THR A 178 16.79 3.34 6.39
N VAL A 179 16.48 4.22 7.34
CA VAL A 179 15.29 5.09 7.36
C VAL A 179 15.72 6.56 7.31
N TYR A 180 15.00 7.37 6.52
CA TYR A 180 15.27 8.81 6.35
C TYR A 180 14.93 9.57 7.65
N PRO A 181 15.84 10.41 8.18
CA PRO A 181 15.68 11.01 9.51
C PRO A 181 14.55 12.05 9.63
N THR A 182 13.99 12.51 8.51
CA THR A 182 13.00 13.62 8.47
C THR A 182 11.55 13.16 8.32
N HIS A 183 11.30 11.90 7.96
CA HIS A 183 9.96 11.37 7.72
C HIS A 183 9.71 10.13 8.56
N LEU A 184 8.44 9.88 8.91
CA LEU A 184 8.03 8.63 9.55
C LEU A 184 7.89 7.53 8.50
N ASN A 185 8.56 6.41 8.74
CA ASN A 185 9.21 5.66 7.68
C ASN A 185 9.64 4.27 8.18
N PHE A 186 9.38 3.20 7.43
CA PHE A 186 9.78 1.82 7.79
C PHE A 186 9.69 0.85 6.60
N TYR A 187 10.38 -0.28 6.70
CA TYR A 187 10.15 -1.44 5.82
C TYR A 187 9.24 -2.46 6.50
N LEU A 188 8.36 -3.09 5.72
CA LEU A 188 7.52 -4.21 6.15
C LEU A 188 7.59 -5.36 5.13
N GLN A 189 7.90 -6.56 5.61
CA GLN A 189 7.75 -7.79 4.85
C GLN A 189 6.42 -8.47 5.23
N SER A 190 5.38 -8.24 4.45
CA SER A 190 4.04 -8.74 4.77
C SER A 190 3.74 -10.16 4.28
N HIS A 191 4.68 -10.81 3.59
CA HIS A 191 4.51 -12.18 3.08
C HIS A 191 5.85 -12.90 3.06
N ASN A 192 5.78 -14.23 3.10
CA ASN A 192 6.90 -15.11 2.82
C ASN A 192 6.73 -15.71 1.42
N SER A 193 7.84 -16.01 0.75
CA SER A 193 7.85 -16.75 -0.51
C SER A 193 8.83 -17.91 -0.38
N PRO A 194 8.43 -19.15 -0.71
CA PRO A 194 9.36 -20.28 -0.74
C PRO A 194 10.39 -20.16 -1.87
N ASP A 195 10.03 -19.44 -2.93
CA ASP A 195 10.87 -19.26 -4.12
C ASP A 195 11.33 -17.82 -4.28
N GLY A 196 12.62 -17.66 -4.60
CA GLY A 196 13.25 -16.35 -4.77
C GLY A 196 13.49 -15.61 -3.45
N ILE A 197 13.94 -14.35 -3.55
CA ILE A 197 14.15 -13.49 -2.38
C ILE A 197 12.99 -12.51 -2.29
N VAL A 198 12.33 -12.48 -1.14
CA VAL A 198 11.20 -11.59 -0.87
C VAL A 198 11.66 -10.13 -0.85
N ARG A 199 10.84 -9.26 -1.41
CA ARG A 199 11.03 -7.80 -1.34
C ARG A 199 10.13 -7.25 -0.25
N SER A 200 10.73 -6.56 0.72
CA SER A 200 9.97 -5.77 1.69
C SER A 200 9.47 -4.49 1.04
N ALA A 201 8.24 -4.10 1.37
CA ALA A 201 7.69 -2.82 0.95
C ALA A 201 8.22 -1.72 1.88
N TYR A 202 8.54 -0.57 1.29
CA TYR A 202 8.97 0.62 2.00
C TYR A 202 7.80 1.58 2.14
N TYR A 203 7.51 2.00 3.36
CA TYR A 203 6.41 2.91 3.69
C TYR A 203 6.99 4.22 4.18
N VAL A 204 6.56 5.32 3.58
CA VAL A 204 6.97 6.68 3.97
C VAL A 204 5.73 7.55 4.08
N VAL A 205 5.56 8.20 5.23
CA VAL A 205 4.51 9.19 5.42
C VAL A 205 5.00 10.52 4.85
N ILE A 206 4.32 11.03 3.83
CA ILE A 206 4.63 12.34 3.24
C ILE A 206 3.69 13.43 3.74
N TYR A 207 2.51 13.07 4.27
CA TYR A 207 1.56 14.01 4.85
C TYR A 207 0.75 13.32 5.95
N ASP A 208 0.58 13.96 7.10
CA ASP A 208 -0.20 13.39 8.20
C ASP A 208 -0.89 14.46 9.06
N GLU A 209 -2.22 14.36 9.17
CA GLU A 209 -3.06 15.18 10.08
C GLU A 209 -3.44 14.44 11.37
N PHE A 210 -3.15 13.14 11.44
CA PHE A 210 -3.42 12.33 12.63
C PHE A 210 -2.30 12.43 13.64
N ASN A 211 -1.08 12.73 13.19
CA ASN A 211 0.15 12.66 13.98
C ASN A 211 0.34 11.24 14.53
N TYR A 212 0.27 10.25 13.65
CA TYR A 212 0.52 8.86 14.00
C TYR A 212 1.94 8.68 14.54
N THR A 213 2.05 7.86 15.58
CA THR A 213 3.33 7.28 15.97
C THR A 213 3.74 6.18 15.01
N LEU A 214 5.03 5.84 14.99
CA LEU A 214 5.55 4.76 14.15
C LEU A 214 4.86 3.42 14.46
N GLU A 215 4.71 3.08 15.74
CA GLU A 215 4.04 1.86 16.21
C GLU A 215 2.58 1.78 15.73
N GLN A 216 1.84 2.89 15.83
CA GLN A 216 0.47 2.97 15.33
C GLN A 216 0.43 2.74 13.82
N LEU A 217 1.32 3.38 13.07
CA LEU A 217 1.34 3.21 11.62
C LEU A 217 1.71 1.80 11.20
N GLN A 218 2.65 1.16 11.89
CA GLN A 218 3.00 -0.24 11.63
C GLN A 218 1.85 -1.19 11.93
N SER A 219 1.14 -0.97 13.04
CA SER A 219 -0.06 -1.75 13.36
C SER A 219 -1.12 -1.57 12.28
N ILE A 220 -1.35 -0.33 11.83
CA ILE A 220 -2.29 -0.01 10.75
C ILE A 220 -1.86 -0.75 9.49
N VAL A 221 -0.64 -0.51 9.02
CA VAL A 221 -0.16 -1.05 7.75
C VAL A 221 -0.01 -2.56 7.78
N SER A 222 0.34 -3.19 8.90
CA SER A 222 0.44 -4.66 8.99
C SER A 222 -0.93 -5.32 8.87
N ASN A 223 -1.95 -4.74 9.52
CA ASN A 223 -3.33 -5.21 9.45
C ASN A 223 -4.02 -4.85 8.12
N HIS A 224 -3.65 -3.72 7.52
CA HIS A 224 -4.20 -3.22 6.26
C HIS A 224 -3.35 -3.55 5.03
N SER A 225 -2.23 -4.26 5.22
CA SER A 225 -1.34 -4.58 4.12
C SER A 225 -2.13 -5.36 3.08
N PRO A 226 -1.99 -5.03 1.78
CA PRO A 226 -2.62 -5.77 0.71
C PRO A 226 -2.37 -7.27 0.80
N GLY A 227 -1.31 -7.76 1.45
CA GLY A 227 -1.08 -9.19 1.67
C GLY A 227 -2.13 -9.88 2.56
N HIS A 228 -2.65 -9.19 3.59
CA HIS A 228 -3.68 -9.73 4.49
C HIS A 228 -5.11 -9.41 4.01
N LEU A 229 -5.28 -8.31 3.27
CA LEU A 229 -6.58 -7.86 2.76
C LEU A 229 -6.84 -8.21 1.29
N TYR A 230 -5.94 -8.96 0.61
CA TYR A 230 -6.13 -9.30 -0.80
C TYR A 230 -7.32 -10.22 -0.99
N SER A 231 -8.43 -9.70 -1.51
CA SER A 231 -9.67 -10.47 -1.72
C SER A 231 -9.57 -11.59 -2.76
N ARG A 232 -8.41 -11.81 -3.39
CA ARG A 232 -8.23 -12.71 -4.53
C ARG A 232 -7.40 -13.96 -4.22
N GLU A 233 -6.72 -13.99 -3.07
CA GLU A 233 -5.87 -15.10 -2.64
C GLU A 233 -5.97 -15.22 -1.13
N ASN A 234 -6.08 -16.45 -0.61
CA ASN A 234 -5.78 -16.69 0.79
C ASN A 234 -4.25 -16.58 0.90
N GLY A 235 -3.75 -15.65 1.73
CA GLY A 235 -2.34 -15.67 2.12
C GLY A 235 -1.99 -17.08 2.58
N PHE A 236 -0.89 -17.62 2.06
CA PHE A 236 -0.37 -18.91 2.51
C PHE A 236 -0.04 -18.87 4.00
#